data_AF-A0A956L8J3-F1
#
_entry.id   AF-A0A956L8J3-F1
#
_cell.length_a   1.000
_cell.length_b   1.000
_cell.length_c   1.000
_cell.angle_alpha   90.00
_cell.angle_beta   90.00
_cell.angle_gamma   90.00
#
_symmetry.space_group_name_H-M   'P 1'
#
loop_
_entity.id
_entity.type
_entity.pdbx_description
1 polymer ?
#
loop_
_entity_poly.entity_id
_entity_poly.type
_entity_poly.pdbx_seq_one_letter_code
_entity_poly.pdbx_strand_id
1 'polypeptide(L)'
;MGGPDGFTAGLTEYGAAPTVIGRHIIYTVEAVEGRFAGQLVETAVAIDELARWPLVPPHWIYLRNEVAFSTTNIQSCAMAGWIGHSRQIVGWGNDLDPAAGWVAHVRGVIGEAT
;
A
#
# COMPACT_ATOMS: atom_id res chain seq x y z
N MET A 1 -2.87 10.93 15.12
CA MET A 1 -1.92 11.67 14.24
C MET A 1 -2.38 11.47 12.80
N GLY A 2 -2.45 12.53 11.99
CA GLY A 2 -2.81 12.44 10.57
C GLY A 2 -1.58 12.58 9.67
N GLY A 3 -1.79 12.56 8.36
CA GLY A 3 -0.70 12.77 7.40
C GLY A 3 0.29 11.62 7.30
N PRO A 4 1.46 11.87 6.66
CA PRO A 4 2.53 10.88 6.51
C PRO A 4 2.98 10.26 7.84
N ASP A 5 3.16 11.06 8.89
CA ASP A 5 3.62 10.57 10.19
C ASP A 5 2.61 9.61 10.84
N GLY A 6 1.31 9.93 10.75
CA GLY A 6 0.25 9.05 11.24
C GLY A 6 0.18 7.73 10.48
N PHE A 7 0.43 7.78 9.16
CA PHE A 7 0.50 6.60 8.32
C PHE A 7 1.70 5.71 8.67
N THR A 8 2.90 6.29 8.79
CA THR A 8 4.11 5.57 9.20
C THR A 8 3.99 4.97 10.60
N ALA A 9 3.43 5.70 11.56
CA ALA A 9 3.22 5.21 12.91
C ALA A 9 2.28 3.98 12.91
N GLY A 10 1.14 4.08 12.20
CA GLY A 10 0.20 2.97 12.06
C GLY A 10 0.82 1.75 11.39
N LEU A 11 1.54 1.93 10.28
CA LEU A 11 2.25 0.83 9.62
C LEU A 11 3.28 0.15 10.55
N THR A 12 3.96 0.92 11.41
CA THR A 12 4.91 0.38 12.38
C THR A 12 4.20 -0.48 13.44
N GLU A 13 3.04 -0.02 13.94
CA GLU A 13 2.21 -0.77 14.90
C GLU A 13 1.76 -2.13 14.35
N TYR A 14 1.48 -2.20 13.05
CA TYR A 14 1.12 -3.44 12.34
C TYR A 14 2.33 -4.24 11.81
N GLY A 15 3.56 -3.87 12.19
CA GLY A 15 4.77 -4.63 11.83
C GLY A 15 5.20 -4.53 10.37
N ALA A 16 4.69 -3.54 9.62
CA ALA A 16 5.00 -3.38 8.19
C ALA A 16 6.37 -2.74 7.90
N ALA A 17 7.14 -2.38 8.94
CA ALA A 17 8.49 -1.83 8.87
C ALA A 17 8.68 -0.67 7.86
N PRO A 18 7.88 0.41 7.96
CA PRO A 18 7.91 1.50 6.98
C PRO A 18 9.24 2.26 6.99
N THR A 19 9.74 2.60 5.80
CA THR A 19 10.94 3.43 5.59
C THR A 19 10.68 4.47 4.50
N VAL A 20 11.24 5.67 4.64
CA VAL A 20 11.15 6.72 3.62
C VAL A 20 12.28 6.57 2.61
N ILE A 21 11.93 6.45 1.33
CA ILE A 21 12.89 6.47 0.21
C ILE A 21 12.42 7.49 -0.82
N GLY A 22 13.18 8.59 -0.94
CA GLY A 22 12.82 9.71 -1.80
C GLY A 22 11.49 10.33 -1.39
N ARG A 23 10.49 10.24 -2.28
CA ARG A 23 9.13 10.75 -2.05
C ARG A 23 8.11 9.67 -1.68
N HIS A 24 8.57 8.46 -1.34
CA HIS A 24 7.70 7.33 -1.02
C HIS A 24 7.99 6.79 0.38
N ILE A 25 6.94 6.25 1.00
CA ILE A 25 7.04 5.38 2.15
C ILE A 25 6.95 3.95 1.62
N ILE A 26 8.02 3.18 1.75
CA ILE A 26 8.08 1.76 1.42
C ILE A 26 7.86 0.95 2.69
N TYR A 27 7.09 -0.12 2.60
CA TYR A 27 6.76 -1.03 3.69
C TYR A 27 6.50 -2.43 3.13
N THR A 28 6.51 -3.44 3.98
CA THR A 28 6.24 -4.83 3.57
C THR A 28 4.87 -5.28 4.04
N VAL A 29 4.16 -5.98 3.15
CA VAL A 29 2.89 -6.63 3.48
C VAL A 29 3.01 -8.11 3.21
N GLU A 30 2.69 -8.92 4.21
CA GLU A 30 2.56 -10.37 4.01
C GLU A 30 1.31 -10.66 3.19
N ALA A 31 1.51 -11.27 2.02
CA ALA A 31 0.42 -11.75 1.18
C ALA A 31 -0.21 -13.00 1.81
N VAL A 32 -1.52 -12.96 2.01
CA VAL A 32 -2.27 -14.05 2.66
C VAL A 32 -2.80 -15.09 1.68
N GLU A 33 -2.88 -14.75 0.40
CA GLU A 33 -3.38 -15.60 -0.67
C GLU A 33 -2.73 -15.23 -2.02
N GLY A 34 -3.10 -15.95 -3.09
CA GLY A 34 -2.63 -15.69 -4.44
C GLY A 34 -1.19 -16.15 -4.70
N ARG A 35 -0.60 -15.65 -5.78
CA ARG A 35 0.75 -16.02 -6.25
C ARG A 35 1.84 -15.87 -5.18
N PHE A 36 1.71 -14.87 -4.32
CA PHE A 36 2.72 -14.50 -3.34
C PHE A 36 2.39 -14.98 -1.92
N ALA A 37 1.40 -15.86 -1.73
CA ALA A 37 0.96 -16.32 -0.40
C ALA A 37 2.14 -16.75 0.51
N GLY A 38 2.17 -16.22 1.73
CA GLY A 38 3.22 -16.43 2.73
C GLY A 38 4.52 -15.63 2.49
N GLN A 39 4.56 -14.76 1.49
CA GLN A 39 5.72 -13.90 1.21
C GLN A 39 5.47 -12.47 1.66
N LEU A 40 6.53 -11.80 2.10
CA LEU A 40 6.55 -10.36 2.30
C LEU A 40 6.75 -9.66 0.96
N VAL A 41 5.77 -8.86 0.55
CA VAL A 41 5.79 -8.09 -0.68
C VAL A 41 6.07 -6.63 -0.35
N GLU A 42 7.12 -6.07 -0.94
CA GLU A 42 7.42 -4.64 -0.83
C GLU A 42 6.33 -3.82 -1.54
N THR A 43 5.78 -2.86 -0.81
CA THR A 43 4.75 -1.93 -1.29
C THR A 43 5.19 -0.51 -0.95
N ALA A 44 4.84 0.46 -1.79
CA ALA A 44 5.07 1.86 -1.50
C ALA A 44 3.83 2.72 -1.69
N VAL A 45 3.79 3.85 -0.98
CA VAL A 45 2.82 4.93 -1.16
C VAL A 45 3.59 6.23 -1.32
N ALA A 46 3.14 7.09 -2.23
CA ALA A 46 3.73 8.42 -2.38
C ALA A 46 3.30 9.33 -1.22
N ILE A 47 4.23 10.12 -0.69
CA ILE A 47 4.00 10.94 0.51
C ILE A 47 2.92 12.01 0.29
N ASP A 48 2.78 12.52 -0.94
CA ASP A 48 1.77 13.52 -1.30
C ASP A 48 0.34 12.98 -1.27
N GLU A 49 0.14 11.69 -1.49
CA GLU A 49 -1.17 11.01 -1.33
C GLU A 49 -1.67 11.06 0.12
N LEU A 50 -0.76 11.21 1.09
CA LEU A 50 -1.06 11.11 2.51
C LEU A 50 -1.50 12.43 3.15
N ALA A 51 -1.59 13.53 2.39
CA ALA A 51 -1.97 14.83 2.94
C ALA A 51 -3.31 14.83 3.68
N ARG A 52 -4.23 13.93 3.31
CA ARG A 52 -5.55 13.79 3.92
C ARG A 52 -5.70 12.52 4.76
N TRP A 53 -4.63 11.78 5.01
CA TRP A 53 -4.67 10.59 5.84
C TRP A 53 -5.10 10.92 7.28
N PRO A 54 -6.02 10.16 7.92
CA PRO A 54 -6.70 8.95 7.42
C PRO A 54 -8.07 9.21 6.76
N LEU A 55 -8.51 10.46 6.60
CA LEU A 55 -9.81 10.79 6.02
C LEU A 55 -9.96 10.32 4.57
N VAL A 56 -8.84 10.28 3.83
CA VAL A 56 -8.78 9.75 2.47
C VAL A 56 -7.60 8.76 2.41
N PRO A 57 -7.81 7.53 1.91
CA PRO A 57 -6.72 6.59 1.72
C PRO A 57 -5.89 6.98 0.49
N PRO A 58 -4.63 6.53 0.40
CA PRO A 58 -3.88 6.62 -0.85
C PRO A 58 -4.65 5.98 -2.02
N HIS A 59 -4.64 6.65 -3.16
CA HIS A 59 -5.26 6.16 -4.39
C HIS A 59 -4.37 5.14 -5.12
N TRP A 60 -3.05 5.27 -4.94
CA TRP A 60 -2.04 4.42 -5.57
C TRP A 60 -1.19 3.68 -4.56
N ILE A 61 -0.98 2.39 -4.83
CA ILE A 61 0.16 1.64 -4.28
C ILE A 61 1.17 1.44 -5.39
N TYR A 62 2.45 1.44 -5.05
CA TYR A 62 3.52 1.10 -5.97
C TYR A 62 4.07 -0.26 -5.57
N LEU A 63 4.29 -1.11 -6.56
CA LEU A 63 4.82 -2.46 -6.38
C LEU A 63 5.99 -2.67 -7.34
N ARG A 64 6.82 -3.68 -7.07
CA ARG A 64 7.83 -4.13 -8.03
C ARG A 64 7.14 -4.58 -9.32
N ASN A 65 7.76 -4.34 -10.46
CA ASN A 65 7.25 -4.71 -11.79
C ASN A 65 6.95 -6.21 -11.97
N GLU A 66 7.51 -7.07 -11.11
CA GLU A 66 7.23 -8.50 -11.03
C GLU A 66 5.85 -8.82 -10.43
N VAL A 67 5.25 -7.89 -9.68
CA VAL A 67 3.90 -8.02 -9.13
C VAL A 67 2.91 -7.48 -10.16
N ALA A 68 2.39 -8.38 -10.99
CA ALA A 68 1.47 -8.03 -12.06
C ALA A 68 0.02 -8.39 -11.71
N PHE A 69 -0.92 -7.71 -12.37
CA PHE A 69 -2.35 -7.97 -12.25
C PHE A 69 -2.96 -8.13 -13.63
N SER A 70 -3.96 -9.00 -13.76
CA SER A 70 -4.74 -9.17 -15.00
C SER A 70 -5.52 -7.91 -15.38
N THR A 71 -6.00 -7.15 -14.39
CA THR A 71 -6.71 -5.88 -14.59
C THR A 71 -6.46 -4.94 -13.43
N THR A 72 -5.92 -3.75 -13.74
CA THR A 72 -5.67 -2.66 -12.78
C THR A 72 -5.33 -1.39 -13.57
N ASN A 73 -5.57 -0.21 -12.99
CA ASN A 73 -4.98 1.01 -13.53
C ASN A 73 -3.47 0.98 -13.28
N ILE A 74 -2.69 1.51 -14.22
CA ILE A 74 -1.24 1.60 -14.10
C ILE A 74 -0.76 3.04 -14.22
N GLN A 75 0.29 3.38 -13.49
CA GLN A 75 1.04 4.62 -13.71
C GLN A 75 2.54 4.43 -13.50
N SER A 76 3.34 5.29 -14.11
CA SER A 76 4.79 5.28 -13.94
C SER A 76 5.20 5.61 -12.51
N CYS A 77 6.24 4.96 -12.00
CA CYS A 77 6.90 5.33 -10.76
C CYS A 77 8.29 5.93 -11.06
N ALA A 78 8.72 6.89 -10.24
CA ALA A 78 10.08 7.42 -10.32
C ALA A 78 11.15 6.43 -9.79
N MET A 79 10.73 5.44 -8.99
CA MET A 79 11.64 4.40 -8.48
C MET A 79 11.83 3.32 -9.56
N ALA A 80 13.09 3.07 -9.95
CA ALA A 80 13.41 2.11 -10.98
C ALA A 80 12.90 0.70 -10.62
N GLY A 81 12.19 0.06 -11.56
CA GLY A 81 11.59 -1.26 -11.35
C GLY A 81 10.28 -1.26 -10.56
N TRP A 82 9.68 -0.09 -10.32
CA TRP A 82 8.37 0.03 -9.67
C TRP A 82 7.31 0.54 -10.63
N ILE A 83 6.07 0.13 -10.39
CA ILE A 83 4.89 0.56 -11.14
C ILE A 83 3.75 0.84 -10.15
N GLY A 84 3.00 1.92 -10.42
CA GLY A 84 1.83 2.27 -9.61
C GLY A 84 0.62 1.48 -10.07
N HIS A 85 -0.14 0.99 -9.11
CA HIS A 85 -1.42 0.30 -9.29
C HIS A 85 -2.50 0.99 -8.47
N SER A 86 -3.68 1.15 -9.07
CA SER A 86 -4.85 1.70 -8.37
C SER A 86 -6.04 0.78 -8.54
N ARG A 87 -6.68 0.51 -7.40
CA ARG A 87 -7.91 -0.27 -7.29
C ARG A 87 -8.87 0.43 -6.34
N GLN A 88 -10.15 0.16 -6.54
CA GLN A 88 -11.18 0.75 -5.71
C GLN A 88 -11.09 0.21 -4.28
N ILE A 89 -11.13 1.11 -3.30
CA ILE A 89 -11.24 0.77 -1.88
C ILE A 89 -12.70 0.89 -1.49
N VAL A 90 -13.38 -0.23 -1.30
CA VAL A 90 -14.79 -0.25 -0.91
C VAL A 90 -14.90 -0.16 0.61
N GLY A 91 -15.73 0.76 1.11
CA GLY A 91 -16.04 0.86 2.54
C GLY A 91 -14.94 1.49 3.41
N TRP A 92 -14.03 2.29 2.82
CA TRP A 92 -13.02 3.02 3.58
C TRP A 92 -13.64 3.85 4.72
N GLY A 93 -13.00 3.84 5.89
CA GLY A 93 -13.44 4.59 7.07
C GLY A 93 -14.42 3.85 7.97
N ASN A 94 -14.78 2.60 7.65
CA ASN A 94 -15.59 1.74 8.52
C ASN A 94 -14.76 1.03 9.60
N ASP A 95 -13.45 0.88 9.39
CA ASP A 95 -12.54 0.33 10.39
C ASP A 95 -12.29 1.33 11.53
N LEU A 96 -12.30 0.82 12.78
CA LEU A 96 -11.95 1.63 13.96
C LEU A 96 -10.49 2.09 13.89
N ASP A 97 -9.62 1.30 13.26
CA ASP A 97 -8.23 1.62 12.99
C ASP A 97 -7.97 1.69 11.48
N PRO A 98 -7.76 2.91 10.94
CA PRO A 98 -7.45 3.11 9.53
C PRO A 98 -6.19 2.39 9.05
N ALA A 99 -5.16 2.23 9.90
CA ALA A 99 -3.94 1.55 9.51
C ALA A 99 -4.17 0.05 9.32
N ALA A 100 -4.99 -0.57 10.18
CA ALA A 100 -5.42 -1.96 10.03
C ALA A 100 -6.20 -2.15 8.72
N GLY A 101 -7.18 -1.29 8.47
CA GLY A 101 -8.00 -1.31 7.25
C GLY A 101 -7.15 -1.13 5.99
N TRP A 102 -6.15 -0.25 6.03
CA TRP A 102 -5.21 -0.06 4.93
C TRP A 102 -4.35 -1.31 4.67
N VAL A 103 -3.73 -1.89 5.71
CA VAL A 103 -2.93 -3.13 5.54
C VAL A 103 -3.79 -4.26 5.00
N ALA A 104 -5.02 -4.43 5.51
CA ALA A 104 -5.96 -5.42 5.01
C ALA A 104 -6.34 -5.19 3.53
N HIS A 105 -6.58 -3.94 3.14
CA HIS A 105 -6.83 -3.58 1.75
C HIS A 105 -5.66 -3.96 0.84
N VAL A 106 -4.43 -3.57 1.20
CA VAL A 106 -3.22 -3.86 0.41
C VAL A 106 -2.99 -5.38 0.30
N ARG A 107 -3.24 -6.14 1.37
CA ARG A 107 -3.20 -7.61 1.34
C ARG A 107 -4.17 -8.19 0.31
N GLY A 108 -5.42 -7.72 0.30
CA GLY A 108 -6.42 -8.14 -0.68
C GLY A 108 -6.00 -7.81 -2.11
N VAL A 109 -5.46 -6.61 -2.33
CA VAL A 109 -4.93 -6.24 -3.65
C VAL A 109 -3.83 -7.20 -4.09
N ILE A 110 -2.81 -7.45 -3.26
CA ILE A 110 -1.69 -8.34 -3.60
C ILE A 110 -2.16 -9.80 -3.81
N GLY A 111 -3.20 -10.24 -3.09
CA GLY A 111 -3.79 -11.58 -3.26
C GLY A 111 -4.33 -11.85 -4.67
N GLU A 112 -4.64 -10.80 -5.44
CA GLU A 112 -5.12 -10.91 -6.82
C GLU A 112 -4.00 -10.82 -7.87
N ALA A 113 -2.73 -10.78 -7.47
CA ALA A 113 -1.59 -10.76 -8.39
C ALA A 113 -1.41 -12.10 -9.13
N THR A 114 -0.95 -12.04 -10.39
CA THR A 114 -0.84 -13.16 -11.33
C THR A 114 0.58 -13.56 -11.69
#